data_AF-A0A9D7C539-F1
#
_entry.id   AF-A0A9D7C539-F1
#
_cell.length_a   1.000
_cell.length_b   1.000
_cell.length_c   1.000
_cell.angle_alpha   90.00
_cell.angle_beta   90.00
_cell.angle_gamma   90.00
#
_symmetry.space_group_name_H-M   'P 1'
#
loop_
_entity.id
_entity.type
_entity.pdbx_description
1 polymer ?
#
loop_
_entity_poly.entity_id
_entity_poly.type
_entity_poly.pdbx_seq_one_letter_code
_entity_poly.pdbx_strand_id
1 'polypeptide(L)'
;MMLIPWEEVFPLPYAFNVPCISVHFQNLFYYDTYFLNRGLIALGDIQQAENNVNDILFLVDRLGFMPNSNRLDMTNRSQPPYLCMMVKDVYDATGNKEWLKTAYPLIGKEYEFWITKRSTTYGLSRHHHDATQEYLADFCEHLKKCACH
;
A
#
# COMPACT_ATOMS: atom_id res chain seq x y z
N MET A 1 8.15 5.18 -31.01
CA MET A 1 7.38 5.80 -29.90
C MET A 1 7.21 4.72 -28.84
N MET A 2 8.06 4.72 -27.83
CA MET A 2 8.07 3.69 -26.77
C MET A 2 7.17 4.21 -25.65
N LEU A 3 5.98 3.61 -25.50
CA LEU A 3 5.10 3.88 -24.37
C LEU A 3 5.84 3.41 -23.11
N ILE A 4 6.11 4.32 -22.19
CA ILE A 4 6.67 3.97 -20.89
C ILE A 4 5.58 3.22 -20.11
N PRO A 5 5.86 2.08 -19.46
CA PRO A 5 4.86 1.14 -18.92
C PRO A 5 4.24 1.61 -17.59
N TRP A 6 3.69 2.83 -17.55
CA TRP A 6 3.03 3.39 -16.36
C TRP A 6 1.64 2.81 -16.06
N GLU A 7 1.17 1.86 -16.87
CA GLU A 7 -0.14 1.22 -16.76
C GLU A 7 -0.09 -0.18 -16.15
N GLU A 8 1.10 -0.72 -15.85
CA GLU A 8 1.19 -2.06 -15.28
C GLU A 8 0.88 -2.04 -13.78
N VAL A 9 -0.20 -2.73 -13.43
CA VAL A 9 -0.71 -2.87 -12.06
C VAL A 9 -0.63 -4.32 -11.60
N PHE A 10 -0.38 -4.51 -10.32
CA PHE A 10 -0.63 -5.77 -9.65
C PHE A 10 -2.15 -5.96 -9.57
N PRO A 11 -2.72 -7.01 -10.18
CA PRO A 11 -4.15 -7.23 -10.18
C PRO A 11 -4.62 -7.55 -8.77
N LEU A 12 -5.72 -6.92 -8.35
CA LEU A 12 -6.29 -7.05 -7.01
C LEU A 12 -7.57 -7.89 -7.04
N PRO A 13 -7.80 -8.78 -6.05
CA PRO A 13 -8.95 -9.66 -6.02
C PRO A 13 -10.29 -8.98 -5.67
N TYR A 14 -10.29 -7.80 -5.04
CA TYR A 14 -11.50 -7.10 -4.63
C TYR A 14 -11.63 -5.72 -5.31
N ALA A 15 -12.82 -5.14 -5.20
CA ALA A 15 -13.04 -3.75 -5.59
C ALA A 15 -12.43 -2.83 -4.53
N PHE A 16 -11.75 -1.76 -4.96
CA PHE A 16 -11.07 -0.84 -4.05
C PHE A 16 -11.37 0.63 -4.34
N ASN A 17 -11.16 1.47 -3.33
CA ASN A 17 -11.23 2.92 -3.47
C ASN A 17 -9.87 3.51 -3.84
N VAL A 18 -9.92 4.64 -4.54
CA VAL A 18 -8.75 5.41 -4.98
C VAL A 18 -8.76 6.80 -4.34
N PRO A 19 -7.60 7.48 -4.15
CA PRO A 19 -7.57 8.80 -3.53
C PRO A 19 -8.35 9.87 -4.31
N CYS A 20 -8.40 9.77 -5.63
CA CYS A 20 -9.09 10.73 -6.48
C CYS A 20 -9.59 10.09 -7.77
N ILE A 21 -10.77 10.52 -8.24
CA ILE A 21 -11.30 10.15 -9.55
C ILE A 21 -10.52 10.75 -10.73
N SER A 22 -9.69 11.77 -10.46
CA SER A 22 -8.81 12.39 -11.45
C SER A 22 -7.66 11.47 -11.86
N VAL A 23 -7.22 11.63 -13.11
CA VAL A 23 -6.40 10.72 -13.92
C VAL A 23 -5.14 10.17 -13.23
N HIS A 24 -4.56 10.89 -12.26
CA HIS A 24 -3.24 10.60 -11.73
C HIS A 24 -3.23 9.58 -10.58
N PHE A 25 -4.34 9.42 -9.86
CA PHE A 25 -4.40 8.62 -8.63
C PHE A 25 -5.50 7.57 -8.66
N GLN A 26 -5.59 6.80 -9.75
CA GLN A 26 -6.61 5.76 -9.95
C GLN A 26 -6.17 4.35 -9.50
N ASN A 27 -5.28 4.27 -8.51
CA ASN A 27 -4.75 3.01 -7.98
C ASN A 27 -4.99 2.95 -6.46
N LEU A 28 -4.83 1.77 -5.85
CA LEU A 28 -4.87 1.64 -4.40
C LEU A 28 -3.59 2.28 -3.84
N PHE A 29 -3.71 3.17 -2.84
CA PHE A 29 -2.58 3.80 -2.15
C PHE A 29 -2.67 3.53 -0.66
N TYR A 30 -1.57 3.06 -0.07
CA TYR A 30 -1.61 2.38 1.22
C TYR A 30 -2.11 3.27 2.37
N TYR A 31 -1.46 4.40 2.65
CA TYR A 31 -1.87 5.23 3.80
C TYR A 31 -3.19 5.98 3.56
N ASP A 32 -3.50 6.36 2.31
CA ASP A 32 -4.78 6.99 1.95
C ASP A 32 -5.95 6.06 2.29
N THR A 33 -5.79 4.76 1.98
CA THR A 33 -6.79 3.73 2.29
C THR A 33 -7.12 3.65 3.78
N TYR A 34 -6.18 3.93 4.69
CA TYR A 34 -6.47 3.96 6.13
C TYR A 34 -7.56 4.99 6.44
N PHE A 35 -7.31 6.25 6.09
CA PHE A 35 -8.20 7.36 6.40
C PHE A 35 -9.53 7.24 5.64
N LEU A 36 -9.48 6.73 4.42
CA LEU A 36 -10.68 6.42 3.65
C LEU A 36 -11.54 5.35 4.35
N ASN A 37 -10.93 4.25 4.81
CA ASN A 37 -11.64 3.18 5.51
C ASN A 37 -12.27 3.66 6.81
N ARG A 38 -11.62 4.57 7.55
CA ARG A 38 -12.22 5.23 8.73
C ARG A 38 -13.53 5.93 8.37
N GLY A 39 -13.55 6.63 7.23
CA GLY A 39 -14.75 7.29 6.71
C GLY A 39 -15.83 6.30 6.28
N LEU A 40 -15.47 5.25 5.53
CA LEU A 40 -16.41 4.21 5.10
C LEU A 40 -17.09 3.53 6.28
N ILE A 41 -16.32 3.13 7.30
CA ILE A 41 -16.86 2.50 8.51
C ILE A 41 -17.81 3.46 9.25
N ALA A 42 -17.44 4.75 9.38
CA ALA A 42 -18.31 5.75 10.00
C ALA A 42 -19.63 5.96 9.24
N LEU A 43 -19.62 5.74 7.92
CA LEU A 43 -20.81 5.81 7.06
C LEU A 43 -21.57 4.47 6.96
N GLY A 44 -21.09 3.41 7.61
CA GLY A 44 -21.70 2.08 7.60
C GLY A 44 -21.31 1.19 6.42
N ASP A 45 -20.40 1.63 5.54
CA ASP A 45 -19.89 0.83 4.41
C ASP A 45 -18.70 -0.04 4.83
N ILE A 46 -18.97 -0.95 5.76
CA ILE A 46 -17.96 -1.84 6.36
C ILE A 46 -17.43 -2.84 5.32
N GLN A 47 -18.29 -3.30 4.40
CA GLN A 47 -17.90 -4.27 3.37
C GLN A 47 -16.85 -3.69 2.42
N GLN A 48 -16.99 -2.43 2.00
CA GLN A 48 -15.99 -1.82 1.14
C GLN A 48 -14.68 -1.53 1.88
N ALA A 49 -14.74 -1.19 3.18
CA ALA A 49 -13.55 -1.09 4.01
C ALA A 49 -12.82 -2.45 4.12
N GLU A 50 -13.57 -3.54 4.35
CA GLU A 50 -13.02 -4.91 4.38
C GLU A 50 -12.40 -5.30 3.03
N ASN A 51 -13.04 -4.98 1.89
CA ASN A 51 -12.47 -5.22 0.55
C ASN A 51 -11.11 -4.55 0.37
N ASN A 52 -11.01 -3.26 0.72
CA ASN A 52 -9.75 -2.51 0.67
C ASN A 52 -8.65 -3.19 1.53
N VAL A 53 -9.00 -3.67 2.73
CA VAL A 53 -8.06 -4.38 3.61
C VAL A 53 -7.66 -5.73 3.02
N ASN A 54 -8.59 -6.47 2.42
CA ASN A 54 -8.30 -7.75 1.79
C ASN A 54 -7.32 -7.61 0.62
N ASP A 55 -7.41 -6.54 -0.17
CA ASP A 55 -6.44 -6.24 -1.22
C ASP A 55 -5.05 -5.91 -0.68
N ILE A 56 -4.97 -5.16 0.43
CA ILE A 56 -3.69 -4.90 1.11
C ILE A 56 -3.09 -6.19 1.68
N LEU A 57 -3.91 -7.03 2.35
CA LEU A 57 -3.49 -8.34 2.86
C LEU A 57 -2.98 -9.24 1.73
N PHE A 58 -3.66 -9.23 0.58
CA PHE A 58 -3.22 -9.95 -0.61
C PHE A 58 -1.86 -9.48 -1.10
N LEU A 59 -1.62 -8.17 -1.19
CA LEU A 59 -0.31 -7.63 -1.58
C LEU A 59 0.78 -7.98 -0.56
N VAL A 60 0.51 -7.89 0.74
CA VAL A 60 1.45 -8.32 1.78
C VAL A 60 1.76 -9.80 1.68
N ASP A 61 0.76 -10.65 1.39
CA ASP A 61 1.02 -12.06 1.19
C ASP A 61 1.90 -12.32 -0.04
N ARG A 62 1.69 -11.60 -1.13
CA ARG A 62 2.45 -11.81 -2.37
C ARG A 62 3.86 -11.20 -2.35
N LEU A 63 4.03 -10.05 -1.70
CA LEU A 63 5.24 -9.24 -1.77
C LEU A 63 6.01 -9.19 -0.44
N GLY A 64 5.40 -9.64 0.66
CA GLY A 64 5.97 -9.57 2.02
C GLY A 64 5.75 -8.23 2.72
N PHE A 65 5.20 -7.23 2.03
CA PHE A 65 4.87 -5.92 2.56
C PHE A 65 3.86 -5.22 1.66
N MET A 66 3.26 -4.13 2.13
CA MET A 66 2.39 -3.32 1.30
C MET A 66 3.22 -2.25 0.57
N PRO A 67 3.29 -2.26 -0.77
CA PRO A 67 3.95 -1.19 -1.53
C PRO A 67 3.21 0.14 -1.38
N ASN A 68 3.80 1.23 -1.87
CA ASN A 68 3.15 2.54 -1.86
C ASN A 68 1.79 2.51 -2.61
N SER A 69 1.75 1.79 -3.72
CA SER A 69 0.54 1.52 -4.50
C SER A 69 0.59 0.14 -5.13
N ASN A 70 -0.54 -0.40 -5.59
CA ASN A 70 -0.58 -1.62 -6.39
C ASN A 70 0.00 -1.45 -7.81
N ARG A 71 0.57 -0.29 -8.17
CA ARG A 71 1.35 -0.12 -9.41
C ARG A 71 2.70 -0.81 -9.32
N LEU A 72 3.13 -1.46 -10.41
CA LEU A 72 4.41 -2.19 -10.42
C LEU A 72 5.62 -1.25 -10.20
N ASP A 73 5.61 -0.04 -10.76
CA ASP A 73 6.65 0.98 -10.58
C ASP A 73 6.72 1.59 -9.16
N MET A 74 5.77 1.22 -8.29
CA MET A 74 5.70 1.63 -6.89
C MET A 74 6.06 0.51 -5.91
N THR A 75 6.44 -0.66 -6.41
CA THR A 75 6.84 -1.82 -5.58
C THR A 75 8.23 -1.71 -4.97
N ASN A 76 9.01 -0.66 -5.31
CA ASN A 76 10.32 -0.42 -4.71
C ASN A 76 10.26 0.35 -3.37
N ARG A 77 9.08 0.72 -2.88
CA ARG A 77 8.90 1.54 -1.68
C ARG A 77 7.55 1.27 -1.03
N SER A 78 7.43 1.65 0.24
CA SER A 78 6.19 1.57 1.01
C SER A 78 5.76 2.96 1.49
N GLN A 79 4.68 3.01 2.26
CA GLN A 79 4.17 4.17 2.99
C GLN A 79 4.06 3.82 4.49
N PRO A 80 3.74 4.77 5.39
CA PRO A 80 3.59 4.45 6.81
C PRO A 80 2.61 3.27 7.02
N PRO A 81 2.98 2.27 7.84
CA PRO A 81 2.23 1.01 7.92
C PRO A 81 0.97 1.11 8.77
N TYR A 82 -0.19 1.09 8.11
CA TYR A 82 -1.50 1.17 8.76
C TYR A 82 -2.29 -0.15 8.79
N LEU A 83 -1.77 -1.25 8.21
CA LEU A 83 -2.50 -2.52 8.09
C LEU A 83 -3.06 -3.04 9.40
N CYS A 84 -2.25 -3.08 10.48
CA CYS A 84 -2.72 -3.55 11.78
C CYS A 84 -3.90 -2.72 12.31
N MET A 85 -3.88 -1.40 12.10
CA MET A 85 -4.97 -0.52 12.49
C MET A 85 -6.21 -0.75 11.62
N MET A 86 -6.06 -0.90 10.31
CA MET A 86 -7.19 -1.21 9.42
C MET A 86 -7.84 -2.56 9.76
N VAL A 87 -7.02 -3.59 10.03
CA VAL A 87 -7.53 -4.92 10.41
C VAL A 87 -8.29 -4.83 11.72
N LYS A 88 -7.75 -4.10 12.70
CA LYS A 88 -8.44 -3.86 13.96
C LYS A 88 -9.78 -3.15 13.75
N ASP A 89 -9.82 -2.08 12.97
CA ASP A 89 -11.03 -1.30 12.73
C ASP A 89 -12.14 -2.13 12.06
N VAL A 90 -11.81 -2.94 11.06
CA VAL A 90 -12.76 -3.87 10.42
C VAL A 90 -13.21 -4.96 11.40
N TYR A 91 -12.31 -5.51 12.20
CA TYR A 91 -12.68 -6.51 13.22
C TYR A 91 -13.61 -5.93 14.30
N ASP A 92 -13.33 -4.72 14.79
CA ASP A 92 -14.17 -4.05 15.79
C ASP A 92 -15.59 -3.81 15.23
N ALA A 93 -15.71 -3.51 13.93
CA ALA A 93 -16.99 -3.27 13.27
C ALA A 93 -17.78 -4.56 12.97
N THR A 94 -17.11 -5.69 12.73
CA THR A 94 -17.75 -6.94 12.26
C THR A 94 -17.82 -8.04 13.32
N GLY A 95 -16.90 -8.06 14.28
CA GLY A 95 -16.68 -9.17 15.22
C GLY A 95 -16.20 -10.47 14.53
N ASN A 96 -15.78 -10.43 13.27
CA ASN A 96 -15.48 -11.63 12.48
C ASN A 96 -14.11 -12.24 12.86
N LYS A 97 -14.15 -13.21 13.79
CA LYS A 97 -12.95 -13.91 14.27
C LYS A 97 -12.31 -14.82 13.23
N GLU A 98 -13.08 -15.40 12.31
CA GLU A 98 -12.51 -16.27 11.27
C GLU A 98 -11.71 -15.46 10.26
N TRP A 99 -12.22 -14.29 9.86
CA TRP A 99 -11.47 -13.35 9.05
C TRP A 99 -10.22 -12.83 9.78
N LEU A 100 -10.33 -12.49 11.07
CA LEU A 100 -9.16 -12.05 11.84
C LEU A 100 -8.05 -13.11 11.89
N LYS A 101 -8.41 -14.41 12.01
CA LYS A 101 -7.43 -15.51 12.00
C LYS A 101 -6.64 -15.58 10.69
N THR A 102 -7.25 -15.23 9.56
CA THR A 102 -6.55 -15.21 8.26
C THR A 102 -5.70 -13.95 8.08
N ALA A 103 -6.17 -12.80 8.57
CA ALA A 103 -5.44 -11.53 8.49
C ALA A 103 -4.21 -11.45 9.42
N TYR A 104 -4.32 -11.99 10.64
CA TYR A 104 -3.30 -11.89 11.68
C TYR A 104 -1.87 -12.31 11.26
N PRO A 105 -1.64 -13.49 10.64
CA PRO A 105 -0.29 -13.87 10.21
C PRO A 105 0.31 -12.91 9.17
N LEU A 106 -0.51 -12.24 8.36
CA LEU A 106 -0.06 -11.29 7.35
C LEU A 106 0.38 -9.96 7.96
N ILE A 107 -0.24 -9.52 9.07
CA ILE A 107 0.28 -8.41 9.87
C ILE A 107 1.69 -8.73 10.36
N GLY A 108 1.92 -9.95 10.83
CA GLY A 108 3.25 -10.42 11.24
C GLY A 108 4.25 -10.38 10.08
N LYS A 109 3.83 -10.77 8.88
CA LYS A 109 4.66 -10.71 7.67
C LYS A 109 5.10 -9.29 7.32
N GLU A 110 4.17 -8.32 7.35
CA GLU A 110 4.53 -6.92 7.14
C GLU A 110 5.43 -6.38 8.26
N TYR A 111 5.17 -6.75 9.51
CA TYR A 111 6.02 -6.35 10.64
C TYR A 111 7.47 -6.84 10.44
N GLU A 112 7.65 -8.10 10.04
CA GLU A 112 8.97 -8.67 9.71
C GLU A 112 9.69 -7.85 8.63
N PHE A 113 8.99 -7.39 7.59
CA PHE A 113 9.57 -6.48 6.60
C PHE A 113 10.10 -5.18 7.25
N TRP A 114 9.35 -4.55 8.14
CA TRP A 114 9.78 -3.30 8.77
C TRP A 114 10.99 -3.46 9.70
N ILE A 115 11.05 -4.56 10.46
CA ILE A 115 12.16 -4.81 11.38
C ILE A 115 13.40 -5.42 10.71
N THR A 116 13.28 -5.92 9.47
CA THR A 116 14.42 -6.48 8.72
C THR A 116 14.91 -5.57 7.59
N LYS A 117 14.00 -5.04 6.76
CA LYS A 117 14.33 -4.25 5.55
C LYS A 117 14.35 -2.76 5.78
N ARG A 118 13.79 -2.29 6.90
CA ARG A 118 13.70 -0.86 7.26
C ARG A 118 14.34 -0.55 8.60
N SER A 119 15.01 -1.51 9.23
CA SER A 119 15.71 -1.32 10.49
C SER A 119 17.08 -0.64 10.30
N THR A 120 17.48 0.09 11.33
CA THR A 120 18.80 0.71 11.46
C THR A 120 19.67 -0.13 12.38
N THR A 121 20.98 0.17 12.42
CA THR A 121 21.92 -0.49 13.34
C THR A 121 21.59 -0.26 14.81
N TYR A 122 20.71 0.69 15.13
CA TYR A 122 20.28 1.01 16.49
C TYR A 122 18.91 0.40 16.86
N GLY A 123 18.35 -0.47 16.02
CA GLY A 123 17.07 -1.15 16.28
C GLY A 123 15.82 -0.30 16.04
N LEU A 124 15.97 0.92 15.53
CA LEU A 124 14.86 1.77 15.09
C LEU A 124 14.58 1.58 13.60
N SER A 125 13.31 1.68 13.20
CA SER A 125 12.92 1.69 11.79
C SER A 125 13.10 3.08 11.15
N ARG A 126 13.38 3.11 9.85
CA ARG A 126 13.47 4.32 9.02
C ARG A 126 12.68 4.16 7.72
N HIS A 127 12.22 5.27 7.16
CA HIS A 127 11.72 5.28 5.78
C HIS A 127 12.89 5.12 4.79
N HIS A 128 12.73 4.21 3.83
CA HIS A 128 13.74 3.91 2.80
C HIS A 128 13.06 3.32 1.56
N HIS A 129 13.76 3.32 0.42
CA HIS A 129 13.35 2.69 -0.84
C HIS A 129 14.39 1.68 -1.33
N ASP A 130 13.98 0.76 -2.20
CA ASP A 130 14.83 -0.25 -2.84
C ASP A 130 15.06 0.07 -4.33
N ALA A 131 14.87 1.34 -4.74
CA ALA A 131 15.11 1.80 -6.11
C ALA A 131 16.57 1.61 -6.56
N THR A 132 16.76 1.25 -7.83
CA THR A 132 18.08 1.12 -8.45
C THR A 132 18.69 2.50 -8.75
N GLN A 133 20.01 2.56 -8.88
CA GLN A 133 20.68 3.80 -9.28
C GLN A 133 20.22 4.32 -10.64
N GLU A 134 19.95 3.40 -11.57
CA GLU A 134 19.40 3.72 -12.90
C GLU A 134 18.01 4.37 -12.77
N TYR A 135 17.11 3.78 -11.98
CA TYR A 135 15.79 4.37 -11.70
C TYR A 135 15.90 5.77 -11.09
N LEU A 136 16.81 5.97 -10.14
CA LEU A 136 17.01 7.27 -9.50
C LEU A 136 17.55 8.31 -10.48
N ALA A 137 18.49 7.93 -11.35
CA ALA A 137 19.02 8.81 -12.39
C ALA A 137 17.91 9.24 -13.36
N ASP A 138 17.10 8.29 -13.83
CA ASP A 138 15.96 8.55 -14.72
C ASP A 138 14.92 9.46 -14.05
N PHE A 139 14.60 9.19 -12.78
CA PHE A 139 13.68 10.01 -12.00
C PHE A 139 14.20 11.45 -11.84
N CYS A 140 15.49 11.63 -11.54
CA CYS A 140 16.11 12.96 -11.46
C CYS A 140 16.08 13.70 -12.80
N GLU A 141 16.35 13.02 -13.91
CA GLU A 141 16.27 13.62 -15.26
C GLU A 141 14.83 13.99 -15.63
N HIS A 142 13.85 13.17 -15.24
CA HIS A 142 12.43 13.49 -15.41
C HIS A 142 12.05 14.75 -14.63
N LEU A 143 12.42 14.86 -13.35
CA LEU A 143 12.15 16.04 -12.53
C LEU A 143 12.74 17.32 -13.13
N LYS A 144 13.95 17.27 -13.69
CA LYS A 144 14.57 18.42 -14.38
C LYS A 144 13.74 18.88 -15.57
N LYS A 145 13.15 17.95 -16.33
CA LYS A 145 12.30 18.29 -17.48
C LYS A 145 10.98 18.92 -17.04
N CYS A 146 10.37 18.39 -15.97
CA CYS A 146 9.11 18.92 -15.44
C CYS A 146 9.27 20.29 -14.76
N ALA A 147 10.43 20.59 -14.17
CA ALA A 147 10.69 21.88 -13.53
C ALA A 147 10.95 23.03 -14.53
N CYS A 148 11.10 22.75 -15.82
CA CYS A 148 11.35 23.73 -16.87
C CYS A 148 10.07 24.25 -17.56
N HIS A 149 8.89 23.94 -17.02
CA HIS A 149 7.58 24.43 -17.45
C HIS A 149 6.81 24.99 -16.26
#